data_AF-A0A192A8D0-F1
#
_entry.id   AF-A0A192A8D0-F1
#
_cell.length_a   1.000
_cell.length_b   1.000
_cell.length_c   1.000
_cell.angle_alpha   90.00
_cell.angle_beta   90.00
_cell.angle_gamma   90.00
#
_symmetry.space_group_name_H-M   'P 1'
#
loop_
_entity.id
_entity.type
_entity.pdbx_description
1 polymer ?
#
loop_
_entity_poly.entity_id
_entity_poly.type
_entity_poly.pdbx_seq_one_letter_code
_entity_poly.pdbx_strand_id
1 'polypeptide(L)'
;MSKYGQFNQCGRALAAPGLTSYRCRSGYGWIMIGASDDRDALREARRSRADVLEQDLEVWDGTQYQPVLGRRTTPTAPACACRS
;
A
#
# COMPACT_ATOMS: atom_id res chain seq x y z
N MET A 1 25.91 16.02 -11.78
CA MET A 1 24.47 15.92 -11.49
C MET A 1 23.99 14.54 -11.90
N SER A 2 23.34 13.77 -11.00
CA SER A 2 22.44 12.62 -11.26
C SER A 2 22.31 11.78 -9.98
N LYS A 3 21.33 12.10 -9.12
CA LYS A 3 21.10 11.42 -7.83
C LYS A 3 19.62 11.10 -7.57
N TYR A 4 18.85 10.81 -8.62
CA TYR A 4 17.50 10.27 -8.43
C TYR A 4 17.49 8.82 -8.89
N GLY A 5 17.68 7.94 -7.91
CA GLY A 5 17.48 6.50 -8.07
C GLY A 5 16.05 6.25 -8.52
N GLN A 6 15.91 5.66 -9.71
CA GLN A 6 15.03 4.54 -10.00
C GLN A 6 13.70 4.44 -9.23
N PHE A 7 12.86 5.48 -9.25
CA PHE A 7 11.43 5.36 -8.97
C PHE A 7 10.66 5.10 -10.27
N ASN A 8 11.02 4.04 -10.98
CA ASN A 8 10.18 3.48 -12.02
C ASN A 8 9.22 2.49 -11.36
N GLN A 9 7.95 2.86 -11.18
CA GLN A 9 6.85 2.18 -11.86
C GLN A 9 5.46 2.77 -11.55
N CYS A 10 4.63 2.62 -12.58
CA CYS A 10 3.36 3.25 -12.92
C CYS A 10 2.33 3.41 -11.79
N GLY A 11 1.49 4.45 -11.92
CA GLY A 11 0.35 4.68 -11.04
C GLY A 11 0.75 5.30 -9.72
N ARG A 12 0.78 6.64 -9.65
CA ARG A 12 1.15 7.41 -8.46
C ARG A 12 0.38 6.88 -7.25
N ALA A 13 1.06 6.15 -6.38
CA ALA A 13 0.59 5.95 -5.02
C ALA A 13 0.29 7.36 -4.48
N LEU A 14 -0.93 7.60 -4.01
CA LEU A 14 -1.32 8.89 -3.40
C LEU A 14 -0.65 9.10 -2.03
N ALA A 15 0.29 8.23 -1.66
CA ALA A 15 1.08 8.30 -0.45
C ALA A 15 2.34 9.13 -0.66
N ALA A 16 2.84 9.71 0.43
CA ALA A 16 4.12 10.43 0.42
C ALA A 16 5.26 9.51 -0.11
N PRO A 17 6.28 10.08 -0.77
CA PRO A 17 7.39 9.29 -1.29
C PRO A 17 8.04 8.46 -0.17
N GLY A 18 8.13 7.14 -0.39
CA GLY A 18 8.65 6.17 0.59
C GLY A 18 7.58 5.45 1.41
N LEU A 19 6.29 5.78 1.26
CA LEU A 19 5.18 5.09 1.92
C LEU A 19 4.32 4.31 0.91
N THR A 20 3.71 3.24 1.39
CA THR A 20 2.75 2.44 0.61
C THR A 20 1.36 3.04 0.78
N SER A 21 0.61 3.13 -0.32
CA SER A 21 -0.76 3.65 -0.31
C SER A 21 -1.72 2.54 0.08
N TYR A 22 -2.35 2.69 1.23
CA TYR A 22 -3.44 1.85 1.71
C TYR A 22 -4.76 2.59 1.57
N ARG A 23 -5.85 1.83 1.50
CA ARG A 23 -7.19 2.35 1.66
C ARG A 23 -8.01 1.42 2.53
N CYS A 24 -8.92 2.01 3.30
CA CYS A 24 -9.87 1.28 4.13
C CYS A 24 -11.28 1.63 3.69
N ARG A 25 -12.15 0.63 3.60
CA ARG A 25 -13.58 0.85 3.34
C ARG A 25 -14.29 1.30 4.61
N SER A 26 -15.01 2.41 4.53
CA SER A 26 -15.91 2.92 5.56
C SER A 26 -17.34 2.95 5.03
N GLY A 27 -18.33 2.97 5.92
CA GLY A 27 -19.75 3.11 5.54
C GLY A 27 -20.03 4.38 4.72
N TYR A 28 -19.15 5.38 4.82
CA TYR A 28 -19.27 6.68 4.14
C TYR A 28 -18.30 6.88 2.97
N GLY A 29 -17.47 5.88 2.62
CA GLY A 29 -16.51 6.00 1.52
C GLY A 29 -15.18 5.32 1.80
N TRP A 30 -14.11 5.83 1.18
CA TRP A 30 -12.76 5.29 1.29
C TRP A 30 -11.87 6.22 2.09
N ILE A 31 -11.20 5.66 3.09
CA ILE A 31 -10.19 6.36 3.87
C ILE A 31 -8.84 6.00 3.26
N MET A 32 -8.12 7.00 2.77
CA MET A 32 -6.77 6.83 2.22
C MET A 32 -5.74 6.90 3.35
N ILE A 33 -4.83 5.94 3.40
CA ILE A 33 -3.84 5.80 4.49
C ILE A 33 -2.47 5.62 3.86
N GLY A 34 -1.52 6.51 4.17
CA GLY A 34 -0.12 6.31 3.79
C GLY A 34 0.61 5.66 4.96
N ALA A 35 1.12 4.44 4.78
CA ALA A 35 1.81 3.71 5.83
C ALA A 35 2.97 2.87 5.25
N SER A 36 3.94 2.55 6.10
CA SER A 36 5.08 1.71 5.71
C SER A 36 4.71 0.21 5.68
N ASP A 37 3.87 -0.20 6.63
CA ASP A 37 3.50 -1.60 6.87
C ASP A 37 2.01 -1.77 7.13
N ASP A 38 1.51 -2.99 6.93
CA ASP A 38 0.10 -3.35 7.10
C ASP A 38 -0.41 -3.06 8.53
N ARG A 39 0.45 -3.26 9.55
CA ARG A 39 0.13 -2.97 10.95
C ARG A 39 0.00 -1.48 11.24
N ASP A 40 0.85 -0.68 10.60
CA ASP A 40 0.84 0.78 10.76
C ASP A 40 -0.37 1.37 10.03
N ALA A 41 -0.70 0.83 8.85
CA ALA A 41 -1.93 1.14 8.14
C ALA A 41 -3.18 0.83 8.99
N LEU A 42 -3.21 -0.32 9.65
CA LEU A 42 -4.33 -0.70 10.54
C LEU A 42 -4.43 0.23 11.74
N ARG A 43 -3.30 0.65 12.32
CA ARG A 43 -3.27 1.61 13.44
C ARG A 43 -3.84 2.96 13.02
N GLU A 44 -3.42 3.49 11.88
CA GLU A 44 -3.93 4.76 11.36
C GLU A 44 -5.41 4.65 10.95
N ALA A 45 -5.84 3.52 10.40
CA ALA A 45 -7.25 3.25 10.14
C ALA A 45 -8.08 3.28 11.43
N ARG A 46 -7.57 2.66 12.50
CA ARG A 46 -8.22 2.60 13.81
C ARG A 46 -8.38 3.95 14.50
N ARG A 47 -7.52 4.92 14.19
CA ARG A 47 -7.69 6.31 14.66
C ARG A 47 -8.93 6.96 14.08
N SER A 48 -9.29 6.62 12.84
CA SER A 48 -10.48 7.13 12.17
C SER A 48 -11.72 6.27 12.44
N ARG A 49 -11.53 4.96 12.62
CA ARG A 49 -12.61 3.99 12.80
C ARG A 49 -12.13 2.80 13.64
N ALA A 50 -12.58 2.73 14.89
CA ALA A 50 -12.08 1.78 15.88
C ALA A 50 -12.33 0.30 15.54
N ASP A 51 -13.38 0.01 14.75
CA ASP A 51 -13.79 -1.35 14.35
C ASP A 51 -13.14 -1.83 13.05
N VAL A 52 -12.14 -1.11 12.51
CA VAL A 52 -11.43 -1.55 11.31
C VAL A 52 -10.65 -2.83 11.56
N LEU A 53 -10.88 -3.81 10.69
CA LEU A 53 -10.16 -5.07 10.63
C LEU A 53 -9.23 -5.09 9.41
N GLU A 54 -8.21 -5.95 9.45
CA GLU A 54 -7.25 -6.13 8.34
C GLU A 54 -7.92 -6.53 7.01
N GLN A 55 -9.12 -7.12 7.09
CA GLN A 55 -9.88 -7.57 5.93
C GLN A 55 -10.51 -6.40 5.15
N ASP A 56 -10.70 -5.27 5.82
CA ASP A 56 -11.25 -4.05 5.24
C ASP A 56 -10.15 -3.15 4.66
N LEU A 57 -8.88 -3.53 4.84
CA LEU A 57 -7.73 -2.85 4.28
C LEU A 57 -7.34 -3.42 2.91
N GLU A 58 -7.06 -2.51 1.99
CA GLU A 58 -6.48 -2.78 0.70
C GLU A 58 -5.21 -1.96 0.50
N VAL A 59 -4.23 -2.54 -0.18
CA VAL A 59 -2.94 -1.91 -0.48
C VAL A 59 -2.80 -1.67 -1.96
N TRP A 60 -2.11 -0.60 -2.34
CA TRP A 60 -1.66 -0.39 -3.70
C TRP A 60 -0.45 -1.27 -4.01
N ASP A 61 -0.59 -2.16 -4.98
CA ASP A 61 0.51 -3.01 -5.47
C ASP A 61 1.34 -2.39 -6.61
N GLY A 62 1.02 -1.15 -7.01
CA GLY A 62 1.58 -0.49 -8.19
C GLY A 62 0.64 -0.48 -9.41
N THR A 63 -0.38 -1.32 -9.44
CA THR A 63 -1.34 -1.44 -10.55
C THR A 63 -2.78 -1.31 -10.08
N GLN A 64 -3.11 -1.90 -8.93
CA GLN A 64 -4.44 -1.91 -8.34
C GLN A 64 -4.40 -2.03 -6.81
N TYR A 65 -5.54 -1.78 -6.18
CA TYR A 65 -5.70 -2.03 -4.75
C TYR A 65 -6.05 -3.51 -4.52
N GLN A 66 -5.27 -4.19 -3.68
CA GLN A 66 -5.47 -5.59 -3.31
C GLN A 66 -5.72 -5.74 -1.79
N PRO A 67 -6.61 -6.65 -1.37
CA PRO A 67 -6.88 -6.91 0.03
C PRO A 67 -5.62 -7.40 0.76
N VAL A 68 -5.33 -6.82 1.93
CA VAL A 68 -4.15 -7.17 2.75
C VAL A 68 -4.21 -8.64 3.18
N LEU A 69 -5.37 -9.10 3.66
CA LEU A 69 -5.60 -10.48 4.11
C LEU A 69 -5.59 -11.53 2.97
N GLY A 70 -5.73 -11.08 1.72
CA GLY A 70 -5.70 -11.95 0.52
C GLY A 70 -4.30 -12.16 -0.04
N ARG A 71 -3.28 -11.46 0.49
CA ARG A 71 -1.89 -11.67 0.11
C ARG A 71 -1.46 -13.02 0.64
N ARG A 72 -1.61 -14.06 -0.18
CA ARG A 72 -0.83 -15.29 0.00
C ARG A 72 0.62 -14.84 0.12
N THR A 73 1.18 -14.96 1.31
CA THR A 73 2.60 -14.75 1.56
C THR A 73 3.33 -15.81 0.74
N THR A 74 3.55 -15.53 -0.53
CA THR A 74 4.61 -16.18 -1.29
C THR A 74 5.85 -15.38 -0.92
N PRO A 75 6.72 -15.89 -0.03
CA PRO A 75 7.97 -15.21 0.22
C PRO A 75 8.80 -15.22 -1.08
N THR A 76 9.15 -14.03 -1.54
CA THR A 76 10.37 -13.73 -2.31
C THR A 76 10.41 -14.17 -3.79
N ALA A 77 10.31 -13.19 -4.69
CA ALA A 77 11.34 -13.01 -5.70
C ALA A 77 11.66 -11.50 -5.82
N PRO A 78 12.94 -11.08 -5.67
CA PRO A 78 13.34 -9.70 -5.81
C PRO A 78 13.52 -9.30 -7.27
N ALA A 79 13.33 -8.00 -7.50
CA ALA A 79 13.93 -7.19 -8.56
C ALA A 79 13.51 -7.47 -10.02
N CYS A 80 13.00 -6.40 -10.63
CA CYS A 80 12.91 -6.16 -12.07
C CYS A 80 13.99 -6.89 -12.89
N ALA A 81 13.54 -7.78 -13.79
CA ALA A 81 14.36 -8.33 -14.85
C ALA A 81 13.84 -7.83 -16.21
N CYS A 82 14.12 -6.57 -16.55
CA CYS A 82 14.20 -6.13 -17.94
C CYS A 82 15.66 -5.78 -18.20
N ARG A 83 16.38 -6.78 -18.70
CA ARG A 83 17.81 -6.76 -19.03
C ARG A 83 17.94 -6.29 -20.48
N SER A 84 18.83 -5.29 -20.66
CA SER A 84 19.60 -4.89 -21.86
C SER A 84 18.87 -4.65 -23.17
#